data_AF-A0A3Q2UN23-F1
#
_entry.id   AF-A0A3Q2UN23-F1
#
_cell.length_a   1.000
_cell.length_b   1.000
_cell.length_c   1.000
_cell.angle_alpha   90.00
_cell.angle_beta   90.00
_cell.angle_gamma   90.00
#
_symmetry.space_group_name_H-M   'P 1'
#
loop_
_entity.id
_entity.type
_entity.pdbx_description
1 polymer ?
#
loop_
_entity_poly.entity_id
_entity_poly.type
_entity_poly.pdbx_seq_one_letter_code
_entity_poly.pdbx_strand_id
1 'polypeptide(L)'
;MDKSELGLDQTHSLMTIIPKDVRISEVEETLGTIKSLGRVRVRGRNFSARLNRRMVLCEPQLGLPPTCVQTSGAQRTSYNPHREEIV
;
A
#
# COMPACT_ATOMS: atom_id res chain seq x y z
N MET A 1 27.64 -3.78 14.63
CA MET A 1 26.64 -4.01 13.55
C MET A 1 25.38 -3.29 13.97
N ASP A 2 25.21 -2.06 13.49
CA ASP A 2 24.04 -1.25 13.81
C ASP A 2 22.80 -1.85 13.15
N LYS A 3 21.77 -2.05 13.97
CA LYS A 3 20.49 -2.64 13.62
C LYS A 3 19.49 -1.50 13.36
N SER A 4 19.84 -0.57 12.48
CA SER A 4 18.96 0.54 12.11
C SER A 4 18.14 0.17 10.87
N GLU A 5 16.83 0.02 11.09
CA GLU A 5 15.76 0.41 10.16
C GLU A 5 15.83 -0.09 8.70
N LEU A 6 15.32 -1.30 8.43
CA LEU A 6 14.43 -1.44 7.27
C LEU A 6 13.07 -0.83 7.66
N GLY A 7 13.04 0.50 7.73
CA GLY A 7 11.89 1.29 8.18
C GLY A 7 10.71 1.13 7.23
N LEU A 8 9.69 0.41 7.67
CA LEU A 8 8.38 0.44 7.05
C LEU A 8 7.74 1.76 7.43
N ASP A 9 7.35 2.56 6.44
CA ASP A 9 6.54 3.73 6.69
C ASP A 9 5.11 3.28 7.06
N GLN A 10 4.77 3.40 8.34
CA GLN A 10 3.45 3.03 8.85
C GLN A 10 2.32 3.89 8.24
N THR A 11 2.63 5.09 7.75
CA THR A 11 1.67 6.00 7.12
C THR A 11 1.28 5.55 5.72
N HIS A 12 2.23 4.92 5.02
CA HIS A 12 2.07 4.52 3.63
C HIS A 12 1.96 3.01 3.45
N SER A 13 2.10 2.20 4.49
CA SER A 13 1.95 0.75 4.40
C SER A 13 0.50 0.28 4.67
N LEU A 14 0.14 -0.83 4.04
CA LEU A 14 -1.16 -1.49 4.22
C LEU A 14 -0.97 -2.99 4.46
N MET A 15 -1.81 -3.56 5.33
CA MET A 15 -1.93 -5.01 5.49
C MET A 15 -3.22 -5.52 4.83
N THR A 16 -3.10 -6.54 4.00
CA THR A 16 -4.24 -7.22 3.36
C THR A 16 -4.30 -8.71 3.73
N ILE A 17 -5.50 -9.29 3.72
CA ILE A 17 -5.76 -10.70 3.98
C ILE A 17 -6.18 -11.36 2.66
N ILE A 18 -5.47 -12.43 2.28
CA ILE A 18 -5.68 -13.11 1.00
C ILE A 18 -5.79 -14.63 1.16
N PRO A 19 -6.42 -15.33 0.19
CA PRO A 19 -6.35 -16.79 0.11
C PRO A 19 -4.90 -17.30 0.03
N LYS A 20 -4.68 -18.55 0.46
CA LYS A 20 -3.31 -19.10 0.56
C LYS A 20 -2.61 -19.23 -0.79
N ASP A 21 -3.36 -19.42 -1.86
CA ASP A 21 -2.80 -19.83 -3.15
C ASP A 21 -2.57 -18.64 -4.09
N VAL A 22 -2.92 -17.43 -3.64
CA VAL A 22 -2.67 -16.19 -4.38
C VAL A 22 -1.16 -15.88 -4.40
N ARG A 23 -0.64 -15.58 -5.59
CA ARG A 23 0.76 -15.23 -5.81
C ARG A 23 1.02 -13.77 -5.44
N ILE A 24 2.26 -13.45 -5.06
CA ILE A 24 2.66 -12.07 -4.72
C ILE A 24 2.36 -11.12 -5.89
N SER A 25 2.67 -11.53 -7.12
CA SER A 25 2.42 -10.72 -8.32
C SER A 25 0.94 -10.36 -8.49
N GLU A 26 0.03 -11.28 -8.18
CA GLU A 26 -1.41 -11.05 -8.26
C GLU A 26 -1.88 -10.06 -7.18
N VAL A 27 -1.26 -10.09 -5.99
CA VAL A 27 -1.51 -9.11 -4.93
C VAL A 27 -1.05 -7.72 -5.38
N GLU A 28 0.18 -7.61 -5.88
CA GLU A 28 0.74 -6.33 -6.34
C GLU A 28 -0.05 -5.75 -7.52
N GLU A 29 -0.44 -6.59 -8.47
CA GLU A 29 -1.29 -6.21 -9.61
C GLU A 29 -2.67 -5.73 -9.14
N THR A 30 -3.33 -6.50 -8.28
CA THR A 30 -4.68 -6.17 -7.77
C THR A 30 -4.65 -4.89 -6.91
N LEU A 31 -3.70 -4.76 -5.99
CA LEU A 31 -3.57 -3.53 -5.20
C LEU A 31 -3.13 -2.34 -6.06
N GLY A 32 -2.40 -2.62 -7.14
CA GLY A 32 -2.02 -1.66 -8.17
C GLY A 32 -3.19 -1.00 -8.89
N THR A 33 -4.36 -1.63 -8.93
CA THR A 33 -5.57 -1.04 -9.54
C THR A 33 -6.24 0.00 -8.66
N ILE A 34 -5.87 0.06 -7.37
CA ILE A 34 -6.44 1.03 -6.42
C ILE A 34 -5.72 2.37 -6.63
N LYS A 35 -6.45 3.35 -7.19
CA LYS A 35 -5.89 4.67 -7.57
C LYS A 35 -5.09 5.36 -6.46
N SER A 36 -5.53 5.24 -5.21
CA SER A 36 -4.87 5.89 -4.07
C SER A 36 -3.59 5.18 -3.61
N LEU A 37 -3.39 3.90 -3.96
CA LEU A 37 -2.17 3.14 -3.62
C LEU A 37 -1.09 3.24 -4.71
N GLY A 38 -1.51 3.39 -5.98
CA GLY A 38 -0.59 3.38 -7.11
C GLY A 38 0.12 2.03 -7.24
N ARG A 39 1.38 2.01 -7.70
CA ARG A 39 2.14 0.76 -7.77
C ARG A 39 2.46 0.28 -6.36
N VAL A 40 2.23 -0.99 -6.09
CA VAL A 40 2.41 -1.59 -4.77
C VAL A 40 3.50 -2.65 -4.81
N ARG A 41 4.28 -2.73 -3.73
CA ARG A 41 5.28 -3.76 -3.50
C ARG A 41 4.99 -4.50 -2.20
N VAL A 42 5.09 -5.81 -2.23
CA VAL A 42 5.00 -6.65 -1.02
C VAL A 42 6.34 -6.62 -0.26
N ARG A 43 6.27 -6.34 1.03
CA ARG A 43 7.43 -6.26 1.94
C ARG A 43 7.48 -7.40 2.95
N GLY A 44 6.34 -7.99 3.28
CA GLY A 44 6.25 -9.12 4.19
C GLY A 44 5.00 -9.94 3.97
N ARG A 45 5.06 -11.22 4.33
CA ARG A 45 3.88 -12.10 4.36
C ARG A 45 3.96 -13.09 5.50
N ASN A 46 2.82 -13.34 6.13
CA ASN A 46 2.68 -14.30 7.22
C ASN A 46 1.41 -15.13 7.04
N PHE A 47 1.44 -16.41 7.42
CA PHE A 47 0.24 -17.24 7.43
C PHE A 47 -0.43 -17.15 8.81
N SER A 48 -1.68 -16.69 8.83
CA SER A 48 -2.50 -16.70 10.03
C SER A 48 -3.25 -18.02 10.14
N ALA A 49 -2.84 -18.87 11.07
CA ALA A 49 -3.56 -20.11 11.38
C ALA A 49 -5.00 -19.83 11.85
N ARG A 50 -5.19 -18.78 12.65
CA ARG A 50 -6.50 -18.35 13.16
C ARG A 50 -7.46 -17.98 12.03
N LEU A 51 -6.99 -17.27 11.01
CA LEU A 51 -7.82 -16.86 9.87
C LEU A 51 -7.83 -17.92 8.76
N ASN A 52 -6.93 -18.90 8.82
CA ASN A 52 -6.65 -19.82 7.71
C ASN A 52 -6.39 -19.08 6.38
N ARG A 53 -5.69 -17.95 6.46
CA ARG A 53 -5.42 -17.01 5.35
C ARG A 53 -4.00 -16.46 5.45
N ARG A 54 -3.50 -15.87 4.36
CA ARG A 54 -2.22 -15.13 4.35
C ARG A 54 -2.48 -13.67 4.65
N MET A 55 -1.67 -13.09 5.52
CA MET A 55 -1.58 -11.66 5.76
C MET A 55 -0.36 -11.14 5.00
N VAL A 56 -0.53 -10.07 4.22
CA VAL A 56 0.52 -9.50 3.38
C VAL A 56 0.66 -8.03 3.69
N LEU A 57 1.89 -7.62 4.02
CA LEU A 57 2.26 -6.24 4.24
C LEU A 57 2.84 -5.65 2.96
N CYS A 58 2.28 -4.52 2.56
CA CYS A 58 2.59 -3.87 1.29
C CYS A 58 2.93 -2.39 1.51
N GLU A 59 3.72 -1.81 0.62
CA GLU A 59 4.03 -0.38 0.55
C GLU A 59 3.88 0.11 -0.90
N PRO A 60 3.46 1.37 -1.14
CA PRO A 60 3.56 2.03 -2.43
C PRO A 60 5.01 2.09 -2.89
N GLN A 61 5.25 1.71 -4.14
CA GLN A 61 6.55 1.83 -4.78
C GLN A 61 6.73 3.26 -5.29
N LEU A 62 7.17 4.16 -4.39
CA LEU A 62 7.52 5.53 -4.76
C LEU A 62 8.90 5.55 -5.43
N GLY A 63 8.93 5.40 -6.76
CA GLY A 63 10.22 5.29 -7.47
C GLY A 63 10.15 5.31 -8.99
N LEU A 64 9.09 5.84 -9.58
CA LEU A 64 9.03 6.03 -11.03
C LEU A 64 8.81 7.51 -11.34
N PRO A 65 9.45 8.03 -12.41
CA PRO A 65 9.20 9.38 -12.87
C PRO A 65 7.69 9.55 -13.15
N PRO A 66 7.15 10.77 -12.97
CA PRO A 66 5.75 11.09 -13.20
C PRO A 66 5.45 11.08 -14.72
N THR A 67 5.45 9.92 -15.35
CA THR A 67 4.97 9.77 -16.74
C THR A 67 3.73 8.89 -16.83
N CYS A 68 3.19 8.41 -15.71
CA CYS A 68 1.89 7.74 -15.71
C CYS A 68 1.00 8.23 -14.56
N VAL A 69 0.84 9.55 -14.42
CA VAL A 69 -0.41 10.09 -13.90
C VAL A 69 -1.24 10.46 -15.11
N GLN A 70 -2.20 9.60 -15.48
CA GLN A 70 -3.33 10.08 -16.26
C GLN A 70 -4.15 10.96 -15.32
N THR A 71 -3.79 12.24 -15.23
CA THR A 71 -4.68 13.26 -14.70
C THR A 71 -5.84 13.40 -15.68
N SER A 72 -6.86 12.58 -15.51
CA SER A 72 -8.22 13.01 -15.85
C SER A 72 -8.86 13.55 -14.57
N GLY A 73 -8.56 14.82 -14.30
CA GLY A 73 -9.29 15.74 -13.42
C GLY A 73 -9.52 15.31 -11.96
N ALA A 74 -8.76 15.89 -11.04
CA ALA A 74 -9.28 16.51 -9.79
C ALA A 74 -8.13 17.06 -8.94
N GLN A 75 -8.38 18.21 -8.33
CA GLN A 75 -7.41 19.05 -7.64
C GLN A 75 -6.63 18.35 -6.52
N ARG A 76 -5.35 18.74 -6.42
CA ARG A 76 -4.47 18.49 -5.29
C ARG A 76 -5.05 19.15 -4.04
N THR A 77 -5.81 18.42 -3.23
CA THR A 77 -6.12 18.85 -1.87
C THR A 77 -4.96 18.44 -0.97
N SER A 78 -4.27 19.42 -0.39
CA SER A 78 -3.33 19.17 0.70
C SER A 78 -4.14 18.66 1.90
N TYR A 79 -3.97 17.39 2.27
CA TYR A 79 -4.56 16.83 3.48
C TYR A 79 -4.06 17.63 4.69
N ASN A 80 -4.97 18.36 5.35
CA ASN A 80 -4.71 19.06 6.60
C ASN A 80 -5.47 18.34 7.72
N PRO A 81 -4.79 17.59 8.62
CA PRO A 81 -5.44 16.80 9.65
C PRO A 81 -6.13 17.62 10.76
N HIS A 82 -6.03 18.96 10.74
CA HIS A 82 -6.61 19.84 11.76
C HIS A 82 -7.91 20.55 11.35
N ARG A 83 -8.48 20.25 10.18
CA ARG A 83 -9.72 20.90 9.73
C ARG A 83 -10.92 19.96 9.90
N GLU A 84 -11.36 19.76 11.15
CA GLU A 84 -12.76 19.42 11.41
C GLU A 84 -13.58 20.67 11.12
N GLU A 85 -14.21 20.75 9.96
CA GLU A 85 -15.28 21.71 9.69
C GLU A 85 -16.61 20.96 9.69
N ILE A 86 -17.43 21.35 10.66
CA ILE A 86 -18.82 20.97 10.87
C ILE A 86 -19.62 21.28 9.60
N VAL A 87 -20.37 20.28 9.11
CA VAL A 87 -21.67 20.50 8.48
C VAL A 87 -22.65 19.47 9.03
#